data_AF-A0A133ULL5-F1
#
_entry.id   AF-A0A133ULL5-F1
#
_cell.length_a   1.000
_cell.length_b   1.000
_cell.length_c   1.000
_cell.angle_alpha   90.00
_cell.angle_beta   90.00
_cell.angle_gamma   90.00
#
_symmetry.space_group_name_H-M   'P 1'
#
loop_
_entity.id
_entity.type
_entity.pdbx_description
1 polymer ?
#
loop_
_entity_poly.entity_id
_entity_poly.type
_entity_poly.pdbx_seq_one_letter_code
_entity_poly.pdbx_strand_id
1 'polypeptide(L)'
;MEKKKVDELMKDFYQEYQEDPSGWSFWMSPPPESDKFYEAYIIHGDEAFFLKLDSIFSPNPVGIGTKLEIERDQLVKDLPDFGYRKFSRKEVEKFLKNIPKPEDYKSKSKFFQALKSSQNKMIEKALDKNPTRFEPIEEPGELAAIGPYS
;
A
#
# COMPACT_ATOMS: atom_id res chain seq x y z
N MET A 1 -1.70 26.84 -3.01
CA MET A 1 -2.08 25.50 -2.53
C MET A 1 -3.29 25.61 -1.62
N GLU A 2 -4.34 24.85 -1.94
CA GLU A 2 -5.56 24.77 -1.13
C GLU A 2 -5.44 23.60 -0.16
N LYS A 3 -5.77 23.83 1.11
CA LYS A 3 -5.80 22.78 2.13
C LYS A 3 -7.18 22.14 2.12
N LYS A 4 -7.24 20.82 2.06
CA LYS A 4 -8.47 20.04 2.10
C LYS A 4 -8.51 19.14 3.33
N LYS A 5 -9.70 18.71 3.72
CA LYS A 5 -9.82 17.59 4.66
C LYS A 5 -9.30 16.32 4.00
N VAL A 6 -8.80 15.38 4.80
CA VAL A 6 -8.31 14.09 4.30
C VAL A 6 -9.39 13.37 3.48
N ASP A 7 -10.64 13.34 3.93
CA ASP A 7 -11.71 12.65 3.19
C ASP A 7 -11.94 13.22 1.79
N GLU A 8 -11.86 14.54 1.63
CA GLU A 8 -11.99 15.21 0.34
C GLU A 8 -10.79 14.88 -0.55
N LEU A 9 -9.58 14.92 0.02
CA LEU A 9 -8.35 14.61 -0.72
C LEU A 9 -8.26 13.14 -1.13
N MET A 10 -8.71 12.23 -0.26
CA MET A 10 -8.77 10.81 -0.53
C MET A 10 -9.82 10.47 -1.59
N LYS A 11 -10.90 11.25 -1.67
CA LYS A 11 -11.87 11.12 -2.76
C LYS A 11 -11.26 11.53 -4.10
N ASP A 12 -10.52 12.64 -4.14
CA ASP A 12 -9.80 13.08 -5.34
C ASP A 12 -8.77 12.01 -5.77
N PHE A 13 -7.91 11.56 -4.85
CA PHE A 13 -6.96 10.47 -5.09
C PHE A 13 -7.65 9.21 -5.62
N TYR A 14 -8.76 8.80 -5.00
CA TYR A 14 -9.47 7.59 -5.42
C TYR A 14 -9.98 7.71 -6.85
N GLN A 15 -10.50 8.87 -7.24
CA GLN A 15 -10.95 9.12 -8.61
C GLN A 15 -9.79 9.04 -9.61
N GLU A 16 -8.68 9.73 -9.33
CA GLU A 16 -7.49 9.70 -10.19
C GLU A 16 -6.90 8.30 -10.31
N TYR A 17 -6.81 7.55 -9.21
CA TYR A 17 -6.36 6.16 -9.21
C TYR A 17 -7.31 5.23 -10.01
N GLN A 18 -8.62 5.47 -9.98
CA GLN A 18 -9.54 4.71 -10.85
C GLN A 18 -9.30 5.01 -12.32
N GLU A 19 -8.85 6.21 -12.70
CA GLU A 19 -8.60 6.56 -14.09
C GLU A 19 -7.34 5.86 -14.61
N ASP A 20 -6.23 6.01 -13.88
CA ASP A 20 -4.95 5.36 -14.16
C ASP A 20 -4.37 4.79 -12.86
N PRO A 21 -4.41 3.46 -12.63
CA PRO A 21 -3.86 2.87 -11.41
C PRO A 21 -2.34 2.67 -11.45
N SER A 22 -1.67 2.96 -12.57
CA SER A 22 -0.25 2.67 -12.76
C SER A 22 0.66 3.83 -12.36
N GLY A 23 1.89 3.52 -11.93
CA GLY A 23 2.91 4.54 -11.64
C GLY A 23 2.65 5.33 -10.35
N TRP A 24 1.78 4.83 -9.48
CA TRP A 24 1.55 5.42 -8.18
C TRP A 24 2.63 4.97 -7.21
N SER A 25 2.98 5.80 -6.26
CA SER A 25 3.92 5.44 -5.20
C SER A 25 3.40 5.93 -3.86
N PHE A 26 3.53 5.09 -2.83
CA PHE A 26 3.11 5.43 -1.49
C PHE A 26 4.34 5.52 -0.59
N TRP A 27 4.51 6.66 0.06
CA TRP A 27 5.54 6.85 1.07
C TRP A 27 4.93 7.37 2.35
N MET A 28 5.41 6.86 3.47
CA MET A 28 4.90 7.23 4.78
C MET A 28 6.06 7.35 5.75
N SER A 29 6.13 8.50 6.42
CA SER A 29 7.06 8.71 7.51
C SER A 29 6.34 8.45 8.83
N PRO A 30 6.85 7.53 9.69
CA PRO A 30 6.36 7.46 11.05
C PRO A 30 6.64 8.81 11.75
N PRO A 31 5.79 9.21 12.69
CA PRO A 31 6.03 10.41 13.46
C PRO A 31 7.34 10.26 14.25
N PRO A 32 8.17 11.31 14.35
CA PRO A 32 9.44 11.24 15.06
C PRO A 32 9.26 11.05 16.58
N GLU A 33 8.07 11.32 17.11
CA GLU A 33 7.67 11.14 18.51
C GLU A 33 6.25 10.57 18.56
N SER A 34 5.88 9.84 19.63
CA SER A 34 4.58 9.15 19.76
C SER A 34 3.35 10.06 19.65
N ASP A 35 3.52 11.35 19.89
CA ASP A 35 2.43 12.33 20.03
C ASP A 35 2.31 13.22 18.79
N LYS A 36 3.01 12.88 17.70
CA LYS A 36 3.03 13.64 16.44
C LYS A 36 2.24 12.92 15.35
N PHE A 37 1.85 13.72 14.36
CA PHE A 37 1.11 13.26 13.19
C PHE A 37 1.97 12.42 12.26
N TYR A 38 1.36 11.41 11.65
CA TYR A 38 1.92 10.70 10.51
C TYR A 38 1.91 11.61 9.29
N GLU A 39 2.95 11.47 8.47
CA GLU A 39 3.04 12.12 7.18
C GLU A 39 3.01 11.04 6.10
N ALA A 40 2.10 11.20 5.14
CA ALA A 40 1.99 10.30 4.00
C ALA A 40 1.98 11.09 2.70
N TYR A 41 2.60 10.49 1.69
CA TYR A 41 2.73 11.01 0.34
C TYR A 41 2.22 9.94 -0.61
N ILE A 42 1.23 10.31 -1.42
CA ILE A 42 0.73 9.49 -2.52
C ILE A 42 1.14 10.20 -3.80
N ILE A 43 2.05 9.61 -4.55
CA ILE A 43 2.77 10.25 -5.64
C ILE A 43 2.34 9.63 -6.97
N HIS A 44 2.13 10.45 -7.99
CA HIS A 44 1.90 10.03 -9.36
C HIS A 44 2.48 11.08 -10.32
N GLY A 45 3.50 10.69 -11.10
CA GLY A 45 4.18 11.63 -12.00
C GLY A 45 4.87 12.78 -11.25
N ASP A 46 4.48 14.01 -11.56
CA ASP A 46 4.91 15.27 -10.94
C ASP A 46 3.87 15.82 -9.95
N GLU A 47 2.91 14.99 -9.51
CA GLU A 47 1.94 15.37 -8.49
C GLU A 47 2.06 14.46 -7.25
N ALA A 48 1.82 15.05 -6.07
CA ALA A 48 1.68 14.35 -4.81
C ALA A 48 0.48 14.82 -4.00
N PHE A 49 -0.23 13.87 -3.43
CA PHE A 49 -1.13 14.11 -2.30
C PHE A 49 -0.32 14.00 -1.02
N PHE A 50 -0.13 15.13 -0.34
CA PHE A 50 0.47 15.17 0.99
C PHE A 50 -0.62 15.15 2.06
N LEU A 51 -0.50 14.22 2.99
CA LEU A 51 -1.44 13.97 4.07
C LEU A 51 -0.72 14.07 5.42
N LYS A 52 -1.33 14.80 6.36
CA LYS A 52 -0.94 14.84 7.75
C LYS A 52 -2.06 14.23 8.61
N LEU A 53 -1.82 13.06 9.17
CA LEU A 53 -2.81 12.20 9.83
C LEU A 53 -2.52 12.07 11.32
N ASP A 54 -3.54 12.08 12.16
CA ASP A 54 -3.40 11.84 13.60
C ASP A 54 -2.92 10.41 13.90
N SER A 55 -3.40 9.44 13.14
CA SER A 55 -3.07 8.02 13.22
C SER A 55 -3.29 7.36 11.88
N ILE A 56 -2.58 6.27 11.59
CA ILE A 56 -2.85 5.38 10.45
C ILE A 56 -3.51 4.07 10.89
N PHE A 57 -3.68 3.89 12.20
CA PHE A 57 -4.26 2.69 12.80
C PHE A 57 -5.74 2.90 13.19
N SER A 58 -6.25 4.12 13.08
CA SER A 58 -7.66 4.44 13.28
C SER A 58 -8.47 4.10 12.03
N PRO A 59 -9.68 3.52 12.15
CA PRO A 59 -10.57 3.32 11.01
C PRO A 59 -10.92 4.61 10.27
N ASN A 60 -10.97 5.75 10.99
CA ASN A 60 -11.25 7.07 10.44
C ASN A 60 -10.16 8.03 10.94
N PRO A 61 -9.01 8.09 10.25
CA PRO A 61 -7.94 8.99 10.63
C PRO A 61 -8.36 10.44 10.38
N VAL A 62 -8.12 11.32 11.35
CA VAL A 62 -8.40 12.74 11.22
C VAL A 62 -7.13 13.44 10.78
N GLY A 63 -7.26 14.30 9.77
CA GLY A 63 -6.10 15.03 9.28
C GLY A 63 -6.44 16.12 8.29
N ILE A 64 -5.37 16.71 7.78
CA ILE A 64 -5.42 17.69 6.71
C ILE A 64 -4.44 17.28 5.62
N GLY A 65 -4.71 17.72 4.40
CA GLY A 65 -3.78 17.48 3.31
C GLY A 65 -3.89 18.52 2.22
N THR A 66 -3.12 18.30 1.18
CA THR A 66 -3.08 19.15 0.00
C THR A 66 -2.52 18.36 -1.18
N LYS A 67 -2.96 18.72 -2.39
CA LYS A 67 -2.33 18.24 -3.63
C LYS A 67 -1.28 19.27 -4.03
N LEU A 68 -0.07 18.81 -4.33
CA LEU A 68 1.07 19.66 -4.66
C LEU A 68 1.85 19.07 -5.84
N GLU A 69 2.45 19.95 -6.63
CA GLU A 69 3.37 19.59 -7.70
C GLU A 69 4.76 19.32 -7.09
N ILE A 70 5.42 18.25 -7.51
CA ILE A 70 6.74 17.83 -7.05
C ILE A 70 7.72 17.79 -8.20
N GLU A 71 8.96 18.19 -7.93
CA GLU A 71 10.04 18.01 -8.90
C GLU A 71 10.54 16.56 -8.85
N ARG A 72 10.71 15.92 -10.01
CA ARG A 72 11.08 14.50 -10.10
C ARG A 72 12.44 14.16 -9.47
N ASP A 73 13.31 15.15 -9.31
CA ASP A 73 14.62 15.01 -8.65
C ASP A 73 14.54 15.00 -7.12
N GLN A 74 13.41 15.43 -6.54
CA GLN A 74 13.12 15.31 -5.11
C GLN A 74 12.66 13.89 -4.73
N LEU A 75 12.27 13.08 -5.71
CA LEU A 75 11.87 11.70 -5.51
C LEU A 75 13.07 10.74 -5.50
N VAL A 76 13.00 9.72 -4.65
CA VAL A 76 13.93 8.59 -4.73
C VAL A 76 13.75 7.94 -6.11
N LYS A 77 14.84 7.80 -6.88
CA LYS A 77 14.81 7.03 -8.12
C LYS A 77 14.42 5.59 -7.77
N ASP A 78 13.39 5.08 -8.44
CA ASP A 78 12.83 3.72 -8.27
C ASP A 78 11.92 3.52 -7.04
N LEU A 79 10.97 4.45 -6.81
CA LEU A 79 9.86 4.16 -5.90
C LEU A 79 9.04 2.96 -6.43
N PRO A 80 8.70 1.98 -5.57
CA PRO A 80 7.92 0.83 -6.00
C PRO A 80 6.51 1.25 -6.39
N ASP A 81 6.01 0.68 -7.48
CA ASP A 81 4.65 0.93 -7.96
C ASP A 81 3.62 0.39 -6.95
N PHE A 82 2.99 1.32 -6.24
CA PHE A 82 1.92 1.06 -5.30
C PHE A 82 0.61 0.85 -6.05
N GLY A 83 -0.19 -0.10 -5.59
CA GLY A 83 -1.52 -0.28 -6.13
C GLY A 83 -2.11 -1.65 -5.86
N TYR A 84 -3.42 -1.72 -6.06
CA TYR A 84 -4.23 -2.91 -5.88
C TYR A 84 -3.90 -3.93 -6.94
N ARG A 85 -3.67 -5.17 -6.53
CA ARG A 85 -3.34 -6.27 -7.44
C ARG A 85 -4.31 -7.41 -7.21
N LYS A 86 -5.00 -7.80 -8.27
CA LYS A 86 -5.93 -8.93 -8.23
C LYS A 86 -5.17 -10.25 -8.11
N PHE A 87 -5.58 -11.10 -7.18
CA PHE A 87 -5.10 -12.46 -7.06
C PHE A 87 -6.25 -13.44 -7.32
N SER A 88 -5.95 -14.46 -8.12
CA SER A 88 -6.88 -15.57 -8.31
C SER A 88 -6.97 -16.40 -7.03
N ARG A 89 -8.10 -17.09 -6.84
CA ARG A 89 -8.28 -18.06 -5.77
C ARG A 89 -7.11 -19.03 -5.63
N LYS A 90 -6.63 -19.56 -6.76
CA LYS A 90 -5.51 -20.52 -6.80
C LYS A 90 -4.22 -19.93 -6.27
N GLU A 91 -3.93 -18.66 -6.59
CA GLU A 91 -2.75 -17.96 -6.08
C GLU A 91 -2.84 -17.76 -4.57
N VAL A 92 -4.00 -17.33 -4.06
CA VAL A 92 -4.20 -17.15 -2.62
C VAL A 92 -4.13 -18.48 -1.87
N GLU A 93 -4.79 -19.53 -2.35
CA GLU A 93 -4.70 -20.87 -1.77
C GLU A 93 -3.24 -21.36 -1.74
N LYS A 94 -2.46 -21.07 -2.79
CA LYS A 94 -1.03 -21.38 -2.82
C LYS A 94 -0.26 -20.60 -1.75
N PHE A 95 -0.54 -19.31 -1.55
CA PHE A 95 0.11 -18.56 -0.47
C PHE A 95 -0.25 -19.13 0.90
N LEU A 96 -1.54 -19.30 1.18
CA LEU A 96 -2.03 -19.81 2.47
C LEU A 96 -1.46 -21.18 2.82
N LYS A 97 -1.35 -22.08 1.84
CA LYS A 97 -0.72 -23.41 2.03
C LYS A 97 0.78 -23.35 2.35
N ASN A 98 1.46 -22.29 1.91
CA ASN A 98 2.90 -22.11 2.11
C ASN A 98 3.24 -21.23 3.32
N ILE A 99 2.24 -20.70 4.04
CA ILE A 99 2.49 -19.98 5.29
C ILE A 99 3.04 -20.99 6.30
N PRO A 100 4.26 -20.79 6.82
CA PRO A 100 4.84 -21.69 7.80
C PRO A 100 4.00 -21.68 9.07
N LYS A 101 3.85 -22.84 9.71
CA LYS A 101 3.17 -22.93 11.00
C LYS A 101 4.19 -22.96 12.13
N PRO A 102 3.91 -22.33 13.29
CA PRO A 102 4.84 -22.32 14.42
C PRO A 102 5.27 -23.72 14.86
N GLU A 103 4.36 -24.71 14.75
CA GLU A 103 4.57 -26.08 15.20
C GLU A 103 5.60 -26.85 14.34
N ASP A 104 5.83 -26.41 13.11
CA ASP A 104 6.76 -27.05 12.17
C ASP A 104 8.24 -26.74 12.49
N TYR A 105 8.51 -25.82 13.44
CA TYR A 105 9.85 -25.30 13.71
C TYR A 105 10.26 -25.47 15.16
N LYS A 106 11.43 -26.06 15.38
CA LYS A 106 12.03 -26.23 16.72
C LYS A 106 12.48 -24.92 17.39
N SER A 107 12.51 -23.81 16.65
CA SER A 107 12.98 -22.52 17.15
C SER A 107 12.15 -21.38 16.57
N LYS A 108 11.77 -20.43 17.43
CA LYS A 108 11.07 -19.20 17.05
C LYS A 108 11.82 -18.42 15.96
N SER A 109 13.15 -18.35 16.04
CA SER A 109 13.97 -17.64 15.05
C SER A 109 13.84 -18.25 13.66
N LYS A 110 13.88 -19.59 13.55
CA LYS A 110 13.71 -20.30 12.28
C LYS A 110 12.29 -20.12 11.71
N PHE A 111 11.28 -20.14 12.58
CA PHE A 111 9.91 -19.84 12.18
C PHE A 111 9.78 -18.43 11.60
N PHE A 112 10.28 -17.40 12.29
CA PHE A 112 10.21 -16.02 11.79
C PHE A 112 11.01 -15.81 10.50
N GLN A 113 12.15 -16.49 10.34
CA GLN A 113 12.91 -16.47 9.08
C GLN A 113 12.12 -17.09 7.93
N ALA A 114 11.46 -18.23 8.17
CA ALA A 114 10.60 -18.87 7.17
C ALA A 114 9.38 -18.00 6.84
N LEU A 115 8.77 -17.38 7.85
CA LEU A 115 7.62 -16.49 7.67
C LEU A 115 7.99 -15.27 6.82
N LYS A 116 9.11 -14.62 7.14
CA LYS A 116 9.64 -13.51 6.33
C LYS A 116 9.92 -13.94 4.89
N SER A 117 10.49 -15.13 4.70
CA SER A 117 10.77 -15.67 3.36
C SER A 117 9.46 -15.93 2.57
N SER A 118 8.41 -16.40 3.23
CA SER A 118 7.09 -16.58 2.61
C SER A 118 6.43 -15.25 2.25
N GLN A 119 6.55 -14.23 3.12
CA GLN A 119 6.05 -12.89 2.85
C GLN A 119 6.76 -12.26 1.65
N ASN A 120 8.10 -12.36 1.58
CA ASN A 120 8.86 -11.84 0.45
C ASN A 120 8.43 -12.46 -0.88
N LYS A 121 8.19 -13.77 -0.93
CA LYS A 121 7.69 -14.43 -2.15
C LYS A 121 6.30 -13.95 -2.56
N MET A 122 5.44 -13.63 -1.60
CA MET A 122 4.13 -13.05 -1.88
C MET A 122 4.28 -11.64 -2.44
N ILE A 123 5.17 -10.83 -1.86
CA ILE A 123 5.49 -9.48 -2.33
C ILE A 123 6.05 -9.52 -3.75
N GLU A 124 7.07 -10.35 -4.03
CA GLU A 124 7.62 -10.54 -5.38
C GLU A 124 6.53 -10.89 -6.39
N LYS A 125 5.65 -11.84 -6.03
CA LYS A 125 4.54 -12.23 -6.91
C LYS A 125 3.51 -11.12 -7.10
N ALA A 126 3.34 -10.23 -6.12
CA ALA A 126 2.52 -9.03 -6.27
C ALA A 126 3.19 -8.04 -7.23
N LEU A 127 4.48 -7.76 -7.05
CA LEU A 127 5.23 -6.83 -7.88
C LEU A 127 5.33 -7.27 -9.35
N ASP A 128 5.25 -8.58 -9.63
CA ASP A 128 5.12 -9.12 -11.00
C ASP A 128 3.78 -8.78 -11.69
N LYS A 129 2.80 -8.26 -10.95
CA LYS A 129 1.47 -7.89 -11.46
C LYS A 129 1.34 -6.38 -11.53
N ASN A 130 0.68 -5.92 -12.60
CA ASN A 130 0.29 -4.53 -12.73
C ASN A 130 -0.79 -4.15 -11.71
N PRO A 131 -0.76 -2.93 -11.17
CA PRO A 131 -1.89 -2.36 -10.47
C PRO A 131 -3.18 -2.38 -11.29
N THR A 132 -4.31 -2.50 -10.61
CA THR A 132 -5.64 -2.49 -11.21
C THR A 132 -6.55 -1.51 -10.49
N ARG A 133 -7.62 -1.13 -11.18
CA ARG A 133 -8.75 -0.39 -10.61
C ARG A 133 -9.41 -1.17 -9.48
N PHE A 134 -10.15 -0.44 -8.66
CA PHE A 134 -11.02 -1.07 -7.67
C PHE A 134 -12.33 -1.46 -8.35
N GLU A 135 -12.39 -2.70 -8.77
CA GLU A 135 -13.60 -3.29 -9.31
C GLU A 135 -14.22 -4.21 -8.27
N PRO A 136 -15.56 -4.32 -8.21
CA PRO A 136 -16.22 -5.38 -7.48
C PRO A 136 -15.63 -6.73 -7.90
N ILE A 137 -15.59 -7.67 -6.95
CA ILE A 137 -15.23 -9.06 -7.26
C ILE A 137 -16.27 -9.60 -8.26
N GLU A 138 -15.82 -9.94 -9.46
CA GLU A 138 -16.71 -10.37 -10.55
C GLU A 138 -16.96 -11.88 -10.47
N GLU A 139 -15.96 -12.65 -10.03
CA GLU A 139 -16.08 -14.11 -9.90
C GLU A 139 -15.99 -14.60 -8.44
N PRO A 140 -16.83 -15.59 -8.05
CA PRO A 140 -16.72 -16.24 -6.75
C PRO A 140 -15.32 -16.82 -6.49
N GLY A 141 -14.56 -16.18 -5.60
CA GLY A 141 -13.23 -16.62 -5.18
C GLY A 141 -12.06 -15.76 -5.68
N GLU A 142 -12.32 -14.70 -6.46
CA GLU A 142 -11.32 -13.64 -6.60
C GLU A 142 -11.16 -12.92 -5.26
N LEU A 143 -9.91 -12.63 -4.89
CA LEU A 143 -9.60 -11.83 -3.72
C LEU A 143 -8.72 -10.66 -4.17
N ALA A 144 -9.13 -9.46 -3.81
CA ALA A 144 -8.28 -8.28 -3.93
C ALA A 144 -7.24 -8.35 -2.81
N ALA A 145 -5.96 -8.52 -3.13
CA ALA A 145 -4.94 -8.25 -2.13
C ALA A 145 -4.70 -6.74 -2.10
N ILE A 146 -4.75 -6.19 -0.89
CA ILE A 146 -4.55 -4.78 -0.61
C ILE A 146 -3.12 -4.62 -0.12
N GLY A 147 -2.31 -3.88 -0.90
CA GLY A 147 -1.03 -3.32 -0.45
C GLY A 147 -1.24 -2.17 0.55
N PRO A 148 -0.18 -1.57 1.12
CA PRO A 148 1.11 -1.39 0.50
C PRO A 148 2.01 -2.63 0.50
N TYR A 149 2.65 -2.86 -0.64
CA TYR A 149 3.87 -3.65 -0.73
C TYR A 149 5.02 -2.67 -0.98
N SER A 150 5.44 -2.01 0.10
CA SER A 150 6.66 -1.20 0.19
C SER A 150 7.59 -1.84 1.20
#